data_AF-A0AAP0NYT2-F1
#
_entry.id   AF-A0AAP0NYT2-F1
#
_cell.length_a   1.000
_cell.length_b   1.000
_cell.length_c   1.000
_cell.angle_alpha   90.00
_cell.angle_beta   90.00
_cell.angle_gamma   90.00
#
_symmetry.space_group_name_H-M   'P 1'
#
loop_
_entity.id
_entity.type
_entity.pdbx_description
1 polymer ?
#
loop_
_entity_poly.entity_id
_entity_poly.type
_entity_poly.pdbx_seq_one_letter_code
_entity_poly.pdbx_strand_id
1 'polypeptide(L)'
;MLYSYKHSFSGFSAKLNTTQAATLSKMKQVISIFKSKELHLHTTRSWDFMGLTLDYYNNKLVQAPALNREISPLQLAYGHDVVVGIFDTGIWPESASFQEGCGMKPIPSSWKGICEKGEEFYPSTACNRKLIGARYYLQGFEHTYGRITNSNHERNEYKSARDFIGHGTHTASIASGSIVTNASFFNFGLGIARGGAPMSRIAVYKVCWNQDSEGKCMEEDILAAFDDALHDGVNVISASFGGTPPLSPFFASSADIGSFHASQLGINVVFSAGNDGPSPSLVANVAPWSLSVAASSIDRTFPTQLLIDYFFSITV
;
A
#
# COMPACT_ATOMS: atom_id res chain seq x y z
N MET A 1 27.34 2.02 3.37
CA MET A 1 26.42 0.90 3.63
C MET A 1 25.20 1.53 4.29
N LEU A 2 24.06 1.45 3.60
CA LEU A 2 22.72 1.99 3.93
C LEU A 2 22.10 1.15 5.04
N TYR A 3 21.95 -0.16 4.79
CA TYR A 3 21.40 -1.16 5.72
C TYR A 3 22.22 -2.41 5.68
N SER A 4 22.05 -3.22 6.73
CA SER A 4 22.34 -4.64 6.68
C SER A 4 21.07 -5.41 7.07
N TYR A 5 20.62 -6.31 6.19
CA TYR A 5 19.50 -7.23 6.41
C TYR A 5 20.03 -8.48 7.10
N LYS A 6 19.35 -8.94 8.15
CA LYS A 6 19.88 -10.01 9.03
C LYS A 6 18.85 -11.05 9.48
N HIS A 7 17.56 -10.73 9.36
CA HIS A 7 16.49 -11.48 10.01
C HIS A 7 15.78 -12.41 9.00
N SER A 8 15.33 -11.89 7.86
CA SER A 8 14.73 -12.68 6.78
C SER A 8 15.63 -12.83 5.53
N PHE A 9 16.68 -12.02 5.39
CA PHE A 9 17.54 -11.99 4.18
C PHE A 9 18.98 -11.65 4.56
N SER A 10 19.97 -12.13 3.80
CA SER A 10 21.38 -11.78 3.95
C SER A 10 21.81 -10.79 2.87
N GLY A 11 21.86 -9.49 3.19
CA GLY A 11 22.24 -8.48 2.22
C GLY A 11 22.47 -7.09 2.82
N PHE A 12 22.84 -6.15 1.96
CA PHE A 12 23.02 -4.76 2.33
C PHE A 12 22.76 -3.88 1.12
N SER A 13 22.25 -2.69 1.34
CA SER A 13 22.27 -1.61 0.37
C SER A 13 23.49 -0.72 0.64
N ALA A 14 24.10 -0.14 -0.39
CA ALA A 14 25.15 0.87 -0.22
C ALA A 14 25.15 1.89 -1.37
N LYS A 15 25.62 3.11 -1.08
CA LYS A 15 26.07 4.03 -2.13
C LYS A 15 27.38 3.49 -2.67
N LEU A 16 27.35 3.08 -3.92
CA LEU A 16 28.49 2.57 -4.66
C LEU A 16 28.56 3.36 -5.96
N ASN A 17 29.77 3.70 -6.40
CA ASN A 17 29.95 4.07 -7.79
C ASN A 17 29.84 2.81 -8.68
N THR A 18 29.71 3.02 -9.99
CA THR A 18 29.57 1.94 -10.97
C THR A 18 30.72 0.94 -10.92
N THR A 19 31.96 1.39 -10.68
CA THR A 19 33.14 0.52 -10.59
C THR A 19 33.08 -0.38 -9.34
N GLN A 20 32.76 0.20 -8.19
CA GLN A 20 32.63 -0.55 -6.92
C GLN A 20 31.47 -1.54 -6.99
N ALA A 21 30.34 -1.15 -7.58
CA ALA A 21 29.20 -2.04 -7.82
C ALA A 21 29.59 -3.22 -8.73
N ALA A 22 30.37 -2.97 -9.78
CA ALA A 22 30.86 -4.01 -10.68
C ALA A 22 31.93 -4.93 -10.06
N THR A 23 32.73 -4.43 -9.11
CA THR A 23 33.65 -5.27 -8.33
C THR A 23 32.88 -6.18 -7.37
N LEU A 24 31.90 -5.62 -6.66
CA LEU A 24 31.07 -6.36 -5.71
C LEU A 24 30.23 -7.43 -6.41
N SER A 25 29.64 -7.14 -7.57
CA SER A 25 28.83 -8.11 -8.32
C SER A 25 29.61 -9.34 -8.80
N LYS A 26 30.95 -9.29 -8.79
CA LYS A 26 31.82 -10.42 -9.16
C LYS A 26 32.20 -11.31 -7.97
N MET A 27 31.89 -10.92 -6.75
CA MET A 27 32.18 -11.74 -5.56
C MET A 27 31.18 -12.89 -5.49
N LYS A 28 31.66 -14.12 -5.24
CA LYS A 28 30.82 -15.33 -5.16
C LYS A 28 29.67 -15.20 -4.15
N GLN A 29 29.81 -14.33 -3.15
CA GLN A 29 28.85 -14.10 -2.08
C GLN A 29 27.76 -13.07 -2.41
N VAL A 30 27.86 -12.35 -3.55
CA VAL A 30 26.91 -11.30 -3.94
C VAL A 30 25.98 -11.83 -5.02
N ILE A 31 24.68 -11.95 -4.68
CA ILE A 31 23.66 -12.54 -5.57
C ILE A 31 23.13 -11.50 -6.57
N SER A 32 22.99 -10.23 -6.17
CA SER A 32 22.40 -9.18 -7.02
C SER A 32 22.85 -7.77 -6.63
N ILE A 33 22.85 -6.84 -7.61
CA ILE A 33 23.09 -5.40 -7.41
C ILE A 33 22.32 -4.56 -8.44
N PHE A 34 21.67 -3.46 -8.03
CA PHE A 34 20.85 -2.60 -8.92
C PHE A 34 20.46 -1.24 -8.29
N LYS A 35 19.77 -0.38 -9.08
CA LYS A 35 19.47 1.05 -8.80
C LYS A 35 17.96 1.29 -8.57
N SER A 36 17.58 2.23 -7.69
CA SER A 36 16.18 2.52 -7.22
C SER A 36 15.33 3.52 -8.09
N LYS A 37 13.95 3.50 -8.05
CA LYS A 37 12.90 4.21 -8.92
C LYS A 37 11.47 4.50 -8.25
N GLU A 38 10.36 4.92 -8.95
CA GLU A 38 9.03 5.52 -8.43
C GLU A 38 7.61 5.36 -9.19
N LEU A 39 6.34 5.55 -8.58
CA LEU A 39 4.86 5.40 -9.07
C LEU A 39 3.55 6.20 -8.41
N HIS A 40 2.21 6.04 -8.84
CA HIS A 40 0.84 6.79 -8.51
C HIS A 40 -0.63 6.04 -8.35
N LEU A 41 -1.88 6.66 -8.08
CA LEU A 41 -3.23 6.17 -7.40
C LEU A 41 -4.77 6.44 -7.89
N HIS A 42 -5.90 5.68 -7.47
CA HIS A 42 -7.45 5.95 -7.61
C HIS A 42 -8.61 5.12 -6.82
N THR A 43 -9.78 5.63 -6.23
CA THR A 43 -11.12 4.91 -5.91
C THR A 43 -12.43 5.69 -5.43
N THR A 44 -13.67 5.34 -5.91
CA THR A 44 -15.03 5.45 -5.21
C THR A 44 -16.24 4.67 -5.86
N ARG A 45 -16.12 4.08 -7.07
CA ARG A 45 -17.19 3.28 -7.77
C ARG A 45 -16.81 1.82 -8.00
N SER A 46 -15.54 1.50 -7.81
CA SER A 46 -14.90 0.25 -8.22
C SER A 46 -15.59 -1.01 -7.68
N TRP A 47 -16.04 -1.01 -6.42
CA TRP A 47 -16.60 -2.21 -5.80
C TRP A 47 -18.00 -2.57 -6.32
N ASP A 48 -18.87 -1.60 -6.56
CA ASP A 48 -20.19 -1.84 -7.16
C ASP A 48 -20.05 -2.31 -8.61
N PHE A 49 -19.08 -1.75 -9.35
CA PHE A 49 -18.74 -2.20 -10.69
C PHE A 49 -18.33 -3.67 -10.73
N MET A 50 -17.67 -4.18 -9.69
CA MET A 50 -17.33 -5.61 -9.55
C MET A 50 -18.48 -6.48 -9.02
N GLY A 51 -19.69 -5.94 -8.88
CA GLY A 51 -20.86 -6.65 -8.36
C GLY A 51 -20.80 -6.92 -6.85
N LEU A 52 -19.89 -6.27 -6.13
CA LEU A 52 -19.72 -6.40 -4.69
C LEU A 52 -20.51 -5.29 -3.96
N THR A 53 -21.80 -5.16 -4.24
CA THR A 53 -22.61 -4.07 -3.66
C THR A 53 -22.77 -4.22 -2.14
N LEU A 54 -22.80 -3.09 -1.43
CA LEU A 54 -23.26 -3.04 -0.05
C LEU A 54 -24.75 -2.68 -0.05
N ASP A 55 -25.59 -3.56 0.49
CA ASP A 55 -27.00 -3.23 0.69
C ASP A 55 -27.15 -2.28 1.89
N TYR A 56 -27.55 -1.04 1.61
CA TYR A 56 -27.78 0.02 2.60
C TYR A 56 -29.25 0.41 2.59
N TYR A 57 -29.93 0.34 3.74
CA TYR A 57 -31.32 0.78 3.91
C TYR A 57 -31.36 1.77 5.08
N ASN A 58 -31.97 2.94 4.85
CA ASN A 58 -32.09 4.01 5.85
C ASN A 58 -30.78 4.39 6.56
N ASN A 59 -29.72 4.59 5.77
CA ASN A 59 -28.41 4.97 6.26
C ASN A 59 -27.78 4.03 7.31
N LYS A 60 -28.22 2.76 7.37
CA LYS A 60 -27.61 1.69 8.17
C LYS A 60 -27.21 0.55 7.25
N LEU A 61 -26.07 -0.08 7.56
CA LEU A 61 -25.72 -1.38 7.00
C LEU A 61 -26.90 -2.31 7.26
N VAL A 62 -27.55 -2.79 6.20
CA VAL A 62 -28.55 -3.83 6.34
C VAL A 62 -27.76 -5.08 6.64
N GLN A 63 -27.61 -5.43 7.93
CA GLN A 63 -27.59 -6.85 8.23
C GLN A 63 -28.88 -7.39 7.65
N ALA A 64 -28.78 -8.32 6.69
CA ALA A 64 -29.92 -8.91 6.00
C ALA A 64 -31.08 -9.07 6.98
N PRO A 65 -32.33 -8.68 6.62
CA PRO A 65 -33.45 -8.85 7.51
C PRO A 65 -33.48 -10.31 7.96
N ALA A 66 -33.84 -10.55 9.23
CA ALA A 66 -34.02 -11.85 9.84
C ALA A 66 -35.13 -12.66 9.14
N LEU A 67 -34.86 -13.08 7.90
CA LEU A 67 -35.72 -13.84 7.01
C LEU A 67 -34.80 -14.71 6.14
N ASN A 68 -34.22 -15.75 6.75
CA ASN A 68 -33.65 -16.92 6.08
C ASN A 68 -32.70 -16.68 4.86
N ARG A 69 -31.98 -15.56 4.81
CA ARG A 69 -30.90 -15.32 3.84
C ARG A 69 -29.63 -14.89 4.55
N GLU A 70 -28.74 -15.85 4.77
CA GLU A 70 -27.34 -15.65 5.13
C GLU A 70 -26.56 -15.01 3.97
N ILE A 71 -26.81 -13.75 3.65
CA ILE A 71 -25.94 -13.02 2.72
C ILE A 71 -25.57 -11.69 3.36
N SER A 72 -24.77 -11.77 4.43
CA SER A 72 -23.80 -10.70 4.63
C SER A 72 -22.92 -10.68 3.38
N PRO A 73 -22.67 -9.52 2.73
CA PRO A 73 -21.72 -9.43 1.63
C PRO A 73 -20.44 -10.18 2.02
N LEU A 74 -19.93 -11.07 1.16
CA LEU A 74 -18.77 -11.94 1.47
C LEU A 74 -17.62 -11.16 2.12
N GLN A 75 -17.31 -9.97 1.62
CA GLN A 75 -16.33 -9.06 2.18
C GLN A 75 -16.54 -8.62 3.65
N LEU A 76 -17.79 -8.54 4.12
CA LEU A 76 -18.13 -8.25 5.52
C LEU A 76 -18.08 -9.52 6.40
N ALA A 77 -18.37 -10.69 5.82
CA ALA A 77 -18.36 -11.97 6.51
C ALA A 77 -16.94 -12.58 6.65
N TYR A 78 -16.10 -12.47 5.61
CA TYR A 78 -14.81 -13.16 5.50
C TYR A 78 -13.60 -12.24 5.67
N GLY A 79 -13.78 -10.93 5.65
CA GLY A 79 -12.70 -9.97 5.93
C GLY A 79 -12.48 -9.71 7.43
N HIS A 80 -13.35 -10.20 8.30
CA HIS A 80 -13.30 -9.90 9.73
C HIS A 80 -12.02 -10.43 10.36
N ASP A 81 -11.29 -9.57 11.08
CA ASP A 81 -10.02 -9.87 11.77
C ASP A 81 -8.86 -10.35 10.89
N VAL A 82 -9.04 -10.41 9.57
CA VAL A 82 -7.91 -10.53 8.63
C VAL A 82 -7.07 -9.26 8.74
N VAL A 83 -5.76 -9.41 8.95
CA VAL A 83 -4.81 -8.30 8.98
C VAL A 83 -4.20 -8.13 7.60
N VAL A 84 -4.50 -7.01 6.96
CA VAL A 84 -3.91 -6.60 5.68
C VAL A 84 -2.70 -5.72 5.96
N GLY A 85 -1.51 -6.21 5.62
CA GLY A 85 -0.27 -5.45 5.63
C GLY A 85 -0.20 -4.52 4.42
N ILE A 86 -0.08 -3.21 4.64
CA ILE A 86 0.04 -2.21 3.58
C ILE A 86 1.49 -1.73 3.54
N PHE A 87 2.19 -2.03 2.44
CA PHE A 87 3.56 -1.60 2.22
C PHE A 87 3.56 -0.45 1.23
N ASP A 88 3.77 0.76 1.74
CA ASP A 88 3.54 1.97 0.95
C ASP A 88 4.23 3.20 1.59
N THR A 89 3.71 4.40 1.34
CA THR A 89 4.17 5.72 1.81
C THR A 89 3.66 6.11 3.20
N GLY A 90 2.98 5.18 3.87
CA GLY A 90 2.47 5.35 5.23
C GLY A 90 0.95 5.38 5.28
N ILE A 91 0.39 6.01 6.31
CA ILE A 91 -1.04 6.23 6.44
C ILE A 91 -1.36 7.57 7.08
N TRP A 92 -2.48 8.19 6.70
CA TRP A 92 -3.06 9.35 7.37
C TRP A 92 -4.13 8.87 8.37
N PRO A 93 -3.78 8.59 9.64
CA PRO A 93 -4.64 7.84 10.57
C PRO A 93 -5.97 8.55 10.88
N GLU A 94 -6.03 9.87 10.76
CA GLU A 94 -7.24 10.65 11.03
C GLU A 94 -8.32 10.49 9.95
N SER A 95 -8.00 9.90 8.80
CA SER A 95 -8.98 9.67 7.73
C SER A 95 -10.18 8.86 8.24
N ALA A 96 -11.38 9.25 7.81
CA ALA A 96 -12.62 8.54 8.13
C ALA A 96 -12.57 7.06 7.70
N SER A 97 -11.78 6.73 6.67
CA SER A 97 -11.58 5.36 6.20
C SER A 97 -10.81 4.48 7.18
N PHE A 98 -10.18 5.03 8.21
CA PHE A 98 -9.41 4.27 9.21
C PHE A 98 -9.99 4.39 10.62
N GLN A 99 -11.21 4.90 10.73
CA GLN A 99 -11.95 4.87 11.98
C GLN A 99 -12.51 3.47 12.25
N GLU A 100 -12.69 3.14 13.53
CA GLU A 100 -13.26 1.87 13.96
C GLU A 100 -14.67 1.69 13.38
N GLY A 101 -14.86 0.63 12.61
CA GLY A 101 -16.18 0.27 12.11
C GLY A 101 -17.09 -0.23 13.23
N CYS A 102 -18.39 0.02 13.10
CA CYS A 102 -19.39 -0.54 14.02
C CYS A 102 -19.27 -2.08 14.06
N GLY A 103 -19.15 -2.65 15.26
CA GLY A 103 -19.02 -4.10 15.45
C GLY A 103 -17.58 -4.64 15.39
N MET A 104 -16.56 -3.80 15.25
CA MET A 104 -15.17 -4.26 15.35
C MET A 104 -14.82 -4.76 16.76
N LYS A 105 -14.39 -6.03 16.82
CA LYS A 105 -13.97 -6.70 18.06
C LYS A 105 -12.62 -6.15 18.59
N PRO A 106 -12.18 -6.52 19.80
CA PRO A 106 -10.80 -6.27 20.23
C PRO A 106 -9.78 -6.81 19.22
N ILE A 107 -8.56 -6.27 19.25
CA ILE A 107 -7.47 -6.72 18.37
C ILE A 107 -7.16 -8.20 18.67
N PRO A 108 -6.98 -9.08 17.66
CA PRO A 108 -6.67 -10.49 17.87
C PRO A 108 -5.41 -10.67 18.72
N SER A 109 -5.44 -11.60 19.69
CA SER A 109 -4.27 -11.87 20.56
C SER A 109 -3.08 -12.48 19.84
N SER A 110 -3.29 -12.98 18.61
CA SER A 110 -2.23 -13.47 17.72
C SER A 110 -1.43 -12.34 17.06
N TRP A 111 -1.95 -11.11 17.05
CA TRP A 111 -1.27 -9.94 16.51
C TRP A 111 -0.10 -9.54 17.40
N LYS A 112 1.10 -9.43 16.81
CA LYS A 112 2.33 -9.07 17.54
C LYS A 112 2.91 -7.72 17.12
N GLY A 113 2.32 -7.08 16.12
CA GLY A 113 2.79 -5.80 15.64
C GLY A 113 2.54 -4.66 16.62
N ILE A 114 3.30 -3.59 16.41
CA ILE A 114 3.28 -2.41 17.27
C ILE A 114 2.73 -1.20 16.51
N CYS A 115 2.32 -0.20 17.29
CA CYS A 115 2.10 1.14 16.77
C CYS A 115 3.29 1.99 17.18
N GLU A 116 4.22 2.20 16.25
CA GLU A 116 5.46 2.92 16.48
C GLU A 116 5.19 4.42 16.62
N LYS A 117 5.79 5.05 17.62
CA LYS A 117 5.73 6.50 17.80
C LYS A 117 6.70 7.17 16.85
N GLY A 118 6.28 8.27 16.21
CA GLY A 118 7.17 9.11 15.42
C GLY A 118 6.70 10.56 15.37
N GLU A 119 7.27 11.33 14.45
CA GLU A 119 6.87 12.71 14.17
C GLU A 119 5.39 12.80 13.78
N GLU A 120 4.65 13.62 14.53
CA GLU A 120 3.20 13.81 14.39
C GLU A 120 2.38 12.51 14.35
N PHE A 121 2.91 11.43 14.94
CA PHE A 121 2.28 10.12 14.97
C PHE A 121 2.38 9.54 16.38
N TYR A 122 1.29 9.68 17.12
CA TYR A 122 1.19 9.25 18.51
C TYR A 122 0.40 7.94 18.59
N PRO A 123 0.96 6.85 19.14
CA PRO A 123 0.29 5.55 19.15
C PRO A 123 -1.11 5.55 19.77
N SER A 124 -1.32 6.37 20.81
CA SER A 124 -2.59 6.49 21.54
C SER A 124 -3.72 7.13 20.73
N THR A 125 -3.42 7.86 19.66
CA THR A 125 -4.41 8.53 18.81
C THR A 125 -4.40 8.02 17.38
N ALA A 126 -3.27 7.49 16.91
CA ALA A 126 -3.11 7.01 15.55
C ALA A 126 -3.65 5.59 15.38
N CYS A 127 -3.29 4.66 16.27
CA CYS A 127 -3.75 3.28 16.18
C CYS A 127 -5.02 3.05 17.01
N ASN A 128 -5.87 2.19 16.47
CA ASN A 128 -7.18 1.84 17.01
C ASN A 128 -7.52 0.39 16.59
N ARG A 129 -8.78 -0.03 16.70
CA ARG A 129 -9.20 -1.36 16.23
C ARG A 129 -9.16 -1.52 14.72
N LYS A 130 -9.14 -0.45 13.93
CA LYS A 130 -9.04 -0.52 12.47
C LYS A 130 -7.57 -0.54 12.02
N LEU A 131 -6.79 0.46 12.39
CA LEU A 131 -5.34 0.54 12.20
C LEU A 131 -4.66 -0.02 13.44
N ILE A 132 -4.29 -1.31 13.40
CA ILE A 132 -3.82 -2.05 14.58
C ILE A 132 -2.29 -2.03 14.74
N GLY A 133 -1.57 -1.63 13.70
CA GLY A 133 -0.12 -1.48 13.73
C GLY A 133 0.38 -0.54 12.65
N ALA A 134 1.48 0.12 12.95
CA ALA A 134 2.09 1.11 12.08
C ALA A 134 3.60 1.16 12.39
N ARG A 135 4.42 0.87 11.39
CA ARG A 135 5.88 0.93 11.44
C ARG A 135 6.39 1.73 10.25
N TYR A 136 7.61 2.24 10.36
CA TYR A 136 8.26 2.94 9.26
C TYR A 136 9.75 2.59 9.16
N TYR A 137 10.27 2.54 7.94
CA TYR A 137 11.63 2.09 7.65
C TYR A 137 12.31 3.18 6.83
N LEU A 138 13.27 3.91 7.43
CA LEU A 138 13.71 5.22 6.93
C LEU A 138 15.20 5.33 6.62
N GLN A 139 16.06 4.63 7.36
CA GLN A 139 17.51 4.68 7.19
C GLN A 139 17.93 4.53 5.69
N GLY A 140 17.12 3.91 4.80
CA GLY A 140 17.52 3.41 3.47
C GLY A 140 17.35 4.50 2.48
N PHE A 141 16.16 5.04 2.56
CA PHE A 141 15.88 6.34 2.04
C PHE A 141 16.93 7.37 2.52
N GLU A 142 17.24 7.46 3.83
CA GLU A 142 18.16 8.46 4.35
C GLU A 142 19.61 8.30 3.89
N HIS A 143 20.15 7.09 3.75
CA HIS A 143 21.49 6.99 3.19
C HIS A 143 21.48 7.21 1.65
N THR A 144 20.37 6.96 0.93
CA THR A 144 20.32 7.16 -0.53
C THR A 144 20.14 8.63 -0.85
N TYR A 145 19.14 9.27 -0.25
CA TYR A 145 18.76 10.64 -0.52
C TYR A 145 19.32 11.63 0.50
N GLY A 146 19.94 11.19 1.59
CA GLY A 146 20.36 12.05 2.69
C GLY A 146 19.29 12.13 3.79
N ARG A 147 19.71 12.53 4.99
CA ARG A 147 18.83 12.62 6.16
C ARG A 147 17.68 13.59 5.91
N ILE A 148 16.50 13.23 6.40
CA ILE A 148 15.39 14.18 6.50
C ILE A 148 15.73 15.08 7.71
N THR A 149 15.88 16.38 7.50
CA THR A 149 16.20 17.34 8.57
C THR A 149 15.12 18.40 8.65
N ASN A 150 14.64 18.68 9.87
CA ASN A 150 13.60 19.68 10.14
C ASN A 150 14.02 21.11 9.73
N SER A 151 15.30 21.35 9.48
CA SER A 151 15.83 22.62 8.97
C SER A 151 15.55 22.86 7.49
N ASN A 152 15.18 21.82 6.74
CA ASN A 152 14.95 21.89 5.31
C ASN A 152 13.49 21.54 5.05
N HIS A 153 12.60 22.55 5.12
CA HIS A 153 11.24 22.53 4.55
C HIS A 153 11.17 22.13 3.05
N GLU A 154 12.26 21.62 2.47
CA GLU A 154 12.43 21.23 1.09
C GLU A 154 11.84 19.85 0.78
N ARG A 155 11.69 18.96 1.77
CA ARG A 155 11.24 17.57 1.52
C ARG A 155 9.86 17.21 2.01
N ASN A 156 9.22 18.08 2.80
CA ASN A 156 7.86 17.89 3.32
C ASN A 156 7.57 16.42 3.68
N GLU A 157 7.99 15.95 4.85
CA GLU A 157 7.88 14.54 5.20
C GLU A 157 7.89 14.35 6.71
N TYR A 158 7.26 13.28 7.20
CA TYR A 158 7.18 12.95 8.62
C TYR A 158 8.03 11.73 8.95
N LYS A 159 8.96 11.85 9.91
CA LYS A 159 9.68 10.71 10.49
C LYS A 159 8.79 9.84 11.37
N SER A 160 7.81 9.23 10.73
CA SER A 160 6.83 8.33 11.31
C SER A 160 6.14 7.53 10.21
N ALA A 161 5.19 6.68 10.59
CA ALA A 161 4.29 6.02 9.65
C ALA A 161 3.23 6.97 9.04
N ARG A 162 3.24 8.27 9.37
CA ARG A 162 2.34 9.26 8.78
C ARG A 162 2.64 9.42 7.28
N ASP A 163 1.59 9.39 6.48
CA ASP A 163 1.66 9.57 5.04
C ASP A 163 1.69 11.05 4.68
N PHE A 164 2.76 11.48 4.01
CA PHE A 164 2.81 12.81 3.42
C PHE A 164 2.29 12.85 1.98
N ILE A 165 2.57 11.81 1.18
CA ILE A 165 2.29 11.77 -0.26
C ILE A 165 0.82 11.49 -0.53
N GLY A 166 0.19 10.68 0.32
CA GLY A 166 -1.18 10.22 0.18
C GLY A 166 -1.32 8.85 -0.49
N HIS A 167 -0.23 8.26 -1.00
CA HIS A 167 -0.27 7.00 -1.73
C HIS A 167 -0.70 5.83 -0.85
N GLY A 168 -0.12 5.70 0.34
CA GLY A 168 -0.43 4.61 1.25
C GLY A 168 -1.78 4.76 1.89
N THR A 169 -2.17 5.99 2.22
CA THR A 169 -3.53 6.32 2.65
C THR A 169 -4.55 5.91 1.60
N HIS A 170 -4.28 6.26 0.35
CA HIS A 170 -5.19 5.95 -0.73
C HIS A 170 -5.27 4.42 -0.92
N THR A 171 -4.16 3.70 -1.13
CA THR A 171 -4.16 2.24 -1.33
C THR A 171 -4.72 1.46 -0.15
N ALA A 172 -4.40 1.85 1.10
CA ALA A 172 -4.98 1.26 2.30
C ALA A 172 -6.51 1.41 2.33
N SER A 173 -7.03 2.58 1.93
CA SER A 173 -8.47 2.83 1.89
C SER A 173 -9.18 1.99 0.81
N ILE A 174 -8.50 1.69 -0.30
CA ILE A 174 -9.01 0.76 -1.34
C ILE A 174 -9.08 -0.66 -0.80
N ALA A 175 -7.99 -1.17 -0.22
CA ALA A 175 -7.94 -2.55 0.20
C ALA A 175 -8.91 -2.80 1.35
N SER A 176 -8.87 -1.90 2.34
CA SER A 176 -9.43 -2.15 3.67
C SER A 176 -10.07 -0.91 4.28
N GLY A 177 -10.43 0.14 3.55
CA GLY A 177 -11.10 1.30 4.14
C GLY A 177 -12.44 0.96 4.80
N SER A 178 -12.69 1.54 5.97
CA SER A 178 -14.01 1.63 6.59
C SER A 178 -15.00 2.35 5.67
N ILE A 179 -16.29 2.17 5.95
CA ILE A 179 -17.36 2.77 5.15
C ILE A 179 -17.46 4.26 5.48
N VAL A 180 -17.35 5.10 4.44
CA VAL A 180 -17.45 6.55 4.53
C VAL A 180 -18.54 7.03 3.58
N THR A 181 -19.63 7.55 4.14
CA THR A 181 -20.74 8.13 3.37
C THR A 181 -20.42 9.53 2.89
N ASN A 182 -20.99 9.95 1.76
CA ASN A 182 -20.84 11.28 1.16
C ASN A 182 -19.37 11.63 0.82
N ALA A 183 -18.56 10.63 0.50
CA ALA A 183 -17.20 10.85 0.02
C ALA A 183 -17.21 11.37 -1.42
N SER A 184 -16.43 12.40 -1.70
CA SER A 184 -16.25 12.95 -3.05
C SER A 184 -14.92 13.69 -3.15
N PHE A 185 -14.46 13.94 -4.37
CA PHE A 185 -13.34 14.84 -4.66
C PHE A 185 -13.90 16.06 -5.38
N PHE A 186 -14.02 17.21 -4.69
CA PHE A 186 -14.69 18.41 -5.24
C PHE A 186 -16.07 18.11 -5.89
N ASN A 187 -16.90 17.30 -5.21
CA ASN A 187 -18.18 16.77 -5.69
C ASN A 187 -18.11 15.75 -6.83
N PHE A 188 -16.94 15.49 -7.41
CA PHE A 188 -16.76 14.37 -8.33
C PHE A 188 -16.81 13.04 -7.58
N GLY A 189 -17.54 12.09 -8.18
CA GLY A 189 -17.61 10.72 -7.66
C GLY A 189 -18.29 10.61 -6.30
N LEU A 190 -19.23 11.51 -6.00
CA LEU A 190 -20.03 11.51 -4.77
C LEU A 190 -20.68 10.15 -4.54
N GLY A 191 -20.44 9.58 -3.37
CA GLY A 191 -21.03 8.31 -2.98
C GLY A 191 -20.50 7.77 -1.66
N ILE A 192 -20.48 6.44 -1.55
CA ILE A 192 -19.95 5.73 -0.39
C ILE A 192 -18.56 5.21 -0.76
N ALA A 193 -17.52 5.75 -0.13
CA ALA A 193 -16.19 5.20 -0.22
C ALA A 193 -16.03 4.06 0.79
N ARG A 194 -15.41 2.96 0.36
CA ARG A 194 -15.10 1.82 1.22
C ARG A 194 -14.04 0.93 0.59
N GLY A 195 -13.40 0.12 1.42
CA GLY A 195 -12.45 -0.88 0.96
C GLY A 195 -13.08 -2.17 0.44
N GLY A 196 -12.27 -3.01 -0.19
CA GLY A 196 -12.66 -4.36 -0.60
C GLY A 196 -13.10 -5.20 0.57
N ALA A 197 -12.39 -5.11 1.70
CA ALA A 197 -12.74 -5.75 2.98
C ALA A 197 -12.91 -4.70 4.10
N PRO A 198 -14.08 -4.08 4.27
CA PRO A 198 -14.25 -2.99 5.25
C PRO A 198 -14.05 -3.39 6.72
N MET A 199 -14.22 -4.68 7.05
CA MET A 199 -14.09 -5.21 8.41
C MET A 199 -12.70 -5.80 8.72
N SER A 200 -11.77 -5.78 7.76
CA SER A 200 -10.38 -6.19 8.01
C SER A 200 -9.65 -5.19 8.88
N ARG A 201 -8.52 -5.63 9.44
CA ARG A 201 -7.56 -4.80 10.16
C ARG A 201 -6.48 -4.34 9.20
N ILE A 202 -5.92 -3.17 9.45
CA ILE A 202 -4.82 -2.59 8.69
C ILE A 202 -3.57 -2.59 9.56
N ALA A 203 -2.46 -3.05 9.00
CA ALA A 203 -1.12 -2.83 9.55
C ALA A 203 -0.26 -2.15 8.48
N VAL A 204 0.28 -0.97 8.80
CA VAL A 204 1.02 -0.16 7.83
C VAL A 204 2.51 -0.33 8.05
N TYR A 205 3.22 -0.51 6.94
CA TYR A 205 4.67 -0.61 6.86
C TYR A 205 5.12 0.46 5.87
N LYS A 206 5.49 1.65 6.37
CA LYS A 206 5.96 2.74 5.54
C LYS A 206 7.37 2.44 5.05
N VAL A 207 7.49 2.08 3.77
CA VAL A 207 8.75 1.72 3.09
C VAL A 207 9.08 2.68 1.95
N CYS A 208 8.13 3.54 1.60
CA CYS A 208 8.27 4.57 0.57
C CYS A 208 8.25 5.95 1.22
N TRP A 209 9.08 6.86 0.72
CA TRP A 209 9.27 8.18 1.29
C TRP A 209 9.32 9.24 0.20
N ASN A 210 8.90 10.45 0.56
CA ASN A 210 8.84 11.58 -0.35
C ASN A 210 10.22 12.07 -0.76
N GLN A 211 10.47 12.06 -2.06
CA GLN A 211 11.57 12.73 -2.71
C GLN A 211 11.02 13.42 -3.96
N ASP A 212 10.92 14.76 -3.93
CA ASP A 212 10.44 15.57 -5.05
C ASP A 212 8.94 15.38 -5.39
N SER A 213 8.09 15.20 -4.37
CA SER A 213 6.63 14.90 -4.47
C SER A 213 6.32 13.47 -4.89
N GLU A 214 7.29 12.61 -4.65
CA GLU A 214 7.51 11.44 -5.47
C GLU A 214 7.92 10.30 -4.50
N GLY A 215 7.18 9.17 -4.50
CA GLY A 215 7.33 8.06 -3.56
C GLY A 215 8.47 7.10 -3.91
N LYS A 216 9.60 7.19 -3.20
CA LYS A 216 10.75 6.29 -3.40
C LYS A 216 10.78 5.21 -2.33
N CYS A 217 10.67 3.95 -2.77
CA CYS A 217 10.70 2.78 -1.90
C CYS A 217 12.07 2.12 -1.98
N MET A 218 12.77 2.02 -0.86
CA MET A 218 14.09 1.38 -0.87
C MET A 218 13.95 -0.12 -0.61
N GLU A 219 14.71 -0.89 -1.38
CA GLU A 219 14.85 -2.34 -1.28
C GLU A 219 15.08 -2.83 0.16
N GLU A 220 16.01 -2.18 0.85
CA GLU A 220 16.30 -2.40 2.26
C GLU A 220 15.10 -2.31 3.19
N ASP A 221 14.35 -1.23 3.00
CA ASP A 221 13.23 -0.83 3.82
C ASP A 221 12.06 -1.79 3.55
N ILE A 222 11.90 -2.21 2.29
CA ILE A 222 10.94 -3.25 1.87
C ILE A 222 11.26 -4.59 2.54
N LEU A 223 12.51 -5.05 2.53
CA LEU A 223 12.88 -6.30 3.20
C LEU A 223 12.67 -6.22 4.71
N ALA A 224 13.13 -5.13 5.36
CA ALA A 224 12.90 -4.95 6.79
C ALA A 224 11.40 -4.98 7.14
N ALA A 225 10.56 -4.37 6.30
CA ALA A 225 9.11 -4.44 6.45
C ALA A 225 8.56 -5.86 6.26
N PHE A 226 9.05 -6.64 5.29
CA PHE A 226 8.62 -8.03 5.14
C PHE A 226 8.95 -8.84 6.39
N ASP A 227 10.16 -8.70 6.91
CA ASP A 227 10.58 -9.42 8.12
C ASP A 227 9.65 -9.14 9.31
N ASP A 228 9.41 -7.87 9.61
CA ASP A 228 8.51 -7.45 10.69
C ASP A 228 7.06 -7.85 10.40
N ALA A 229 6.57 -7.72 9.15
CA ALA A 229 5.19 -8.05 8.83
C ALA A 229 4.85 -9.53 8.98
N LEU A 230 5.78 -10.39 8.54
CA LEU A 230 5.64 -11.84 8.69
C LEU A 230 5.70 -12.25 10.16
N HIS A 231 6.58 -11.62 10.96
CA HIS A 231 6.65 -11.83 12.39
C HIS A 231 5.37 -11.35 13.12
N ASP A 232 4.88 -10.17 12.74
CA ASP A 232 3.74 -9.48 13.36
C ASP A 232 2.42 -10.23 13.13
N GLY A 233 2.36 -11.08 12.10
CA GLY A 233 1.25 -11.99 11.81
C GLY A 233 0.24 -11.42 10.82
N VAL A 234 0.70 -10.70 9.79
CA VAL A 234 -0.18 -10.28 8.68
C VAL A 234 -0.71 -11.49 7.91
N ASN A 235 -1.92 -11.40 7.37
CA ASN A 235 -2.54 -12.50 6.61
C ASN A 235 -2.43 -12.31 5.09
N VAL A 236 -2.42 -11.06 4.64
CA VAL A 236 -2.26 -10.67 3.23
C VAL A 236 -1.42 -9.40 3.19
N ILE A 237 -0.52 -9.29 2.22
CA ILE A 237 0.26 -8.08 1.98
C ILE A 237 -0.21 -7.43 0.69
N SER A 238 -0.53 -6.15 0.74
CA SER A 238 -0.77 -5.30 -0.42
C SER A 238 0.38 -4.32 -0.55
N ALA A 239 1.04 -4.35 -1.70
CA ALA A 239 2.22 -3.56 -1.98
C ALA A 239 2.07 -2.93 -3.36
N SER A 240 1.91 -1.61 -3.40
CA SER A 240 1.69 -0.88 -4.65
C SER A 240 2.95 -0.15 -5.08
N PHE A 241 4.01 -0.92 -5.26
CA PHE A 241 5.28 -0.48 -5.82
C PHE A 241 5.84 -1.55 -6.75
N GLY A 242 6.79 -1.18 -7.59
CA GLY A 242 7.47 -2.10 -8.49
C GLY A 242 8.69 -1.42 -9.10
N GLY A 243 9.66 -2.23 -9.52
CA GLY A 243 10.78 -1.74 -10.32
C GLY A 243 10.34 -1.49 -11.75
N THR A 244 10.95 -0.50 -12.43
CA THR A 244 10.67 -0.33 -13.87
C THR A 244 11.52 -1.30 -14.70
N PRO A 245 11.00 -1.81 -15.83
CA PRO A 245 11.70 -2.73 -16.73
C PRO A 245 13.12 -2.28 -17.14
N PRO A 246 14.00 -3.21 -17.57
CA PRO A 246 13.76 -4.64 -17.74
C PRO A 246 13.61 -5.40 -16.41
N LEU A 247 12.93 -6.55 -16.47
CA LEU A 247 12.80 -7.45 -15.33
C LEU A 247 14.18 -7.89 -14.81
N SER A 248 14.32 -7.91 -13.49
CA SER A 248 15.47 -8.53 -12.85
C SER A 248 15.26 -10.06 -12.77
N PRO A 249 16.34 -10.86 -12.71
CA PRO A 249 16.22 -12.27 -12.37
C PRO A 249 15.44 -12.47 -11.06
N PHE A 250 14.75 -13.60 -10.93
CA PHE A 250 14.15 -13.97 -9.65
C PHE A 250 15.22 -14.00 -8.56
N PHE A 251 14.86 -13.56 -7.35
CA PHE A 251 15.77 -13.40 -6.20
C PHE A 251 16.84 -12.30 -6.36
N ALA A 252 16.68 -11.42 -7.34
CA ALA A 252 17.43 -10.18 -7.46
C ALA A 252 16.54 -8.95 -7.19
N SER A 253 15.46 -9.11 -6.44
CA SER A 253 14.50 -8.06 -6.06
C SER A 253 14.06 -8.30 -4.63
N SER A 254 14.07 -7.27 -3.81
CA SER A 254 13.62 -7.36 -2.42
C SER A 254 12.15 -7.74 -2.31
N ALA A 255 11.33 -7.26 -3.26
CA ALA A 255 9.92 -7.61 -3.36
C ALA A 255 9.73 -9.11 -3.68
N ASP A 256 10.54 -9.66 -4.57
CA ASP A 256 10.47 -11.07 -4.97
C ASP A 256 10.89 -11.99 -3.81
N ILE A 257 11.97 -11.65 -3.11
CA ILE A 257 12.47 -12.47 -1.99
C ILE A 257 11.51 -12.37 -0.80
N GLY A 258 11.08 -11.16 -0.43
CA GLY A 258 10.13 -10.95 0.66
C GLY A 258 8.80 -11.67 0.41
N SER A 259 8.27 -11.59 -0.82
CA SER A 259 7.05 -12.30 -1.19
C SER A 259 7.22 -13.81 -1.28
N PHE A 260 8.41 -14.32 -1.62
CA PHE A 260 8.68 -15.75 -1.58
C PHE A 260 8.55 -16.28 -0.15
N HIS A 261 9.18 -15.60 0.83
CA HIS A 261 9.08 -15.99 2.24
C HIS A 261 7.67 -15.82 2.80
N ALA A 262 6.94 -14.78 2.37
CA ALA A 262 5.52 -14.65 2.70
C ALA A 262 4.71 -15.86 2.20
N SER A 263 4.93 -16.27 0.94
CA SER A 263 4.27 -17.42 0.33
C SER A 263 4.57 -18.73 1.09
N GLN A 264 5.81 -18.93 1.55
CA GLN A 264 6.18 -20.09 2.38
C GLN A 264 5.41 -20.15 3.71
N LEU A 265 4.96 -19.01 4.23
CA LEU A 265 4.14 -18.90 5.44
C LEU A 265 2.63 -18.89 5.14
N GLY A 266 2.23 -19.09 3.87
CA GLY A 266 0.84 -19.06 3.45
C GLY A 266 0.25 -17.64 3.35
N ILE A 267 1.10 -16.61 3.30
CA ILE A 267 0.71 -15.20 3.19
C ILE A 267 0.81 -14.79 1.72
N ASN A 268 -0.34 -14.41 1.14
CA ASN A 268 -0.38 -13.93 -0.24
C ASN A 268 0.10 -12.49 -0.32
N VAL A 269 0.91 -12.19 -1.34
CA VAL A 269 1.38 -10.82 -1.63
C VAL A 269 0.82 -10.36 -2.97
N VAL A 270 0.15 -9.21 -2.94
CA VAL A 270 -0.47 -8.58 -4.10
C VAL A 270 0.34 -7.36 -4.50
N PHE A 271 0.86 -7.39 -5.72
CA PHE A 271 1.63 -6.32 -6.33
C PHE A 271 0.92 -5.72 -7.54
N SER A 272 1.22 -4.46 -7.83
CA SER A 272 0.87 -3.86 -9.13
C SER A 272 1.79 -4.39 -10.24
N ALA A 273 1.27 -4.51 -11.45
CA ALA A 273 2.00 -4.93 -12.65
C ALA A 273 2.95 -3.86 -13.21
N GLY A 274 2.94 -2.64 -12.65
CA GLY A 274 3.69 -1.49 -13.16
C GLY A 274 2.91 -0.69 -14.21
N ASN A 275 3.40 0.53 -14.47
CA ASN A 275 2.73 1.54 -15.30
C ASN A 275 3.54 1.89 -16.57
N ASP A 276 4.56 1.12 -16.91
CA ASP A 276 5.45 1.40 -18.05
C ASP A 276 4.86 1.02 -19.42
N GLY A 277 3.63 0.48 -19.46
CA GLY A 277 2.94 0.10 -20.70
C GLY A 277 2.77 1.26 -21.71
N PRO A 278 2.29 0.98 -22.94
CA PRO A 278 1.56 -0.23 -23.34
C PRO A 278 2.39 -1.26 -24.12
N SER A 279 3.69 -1.04 -24.34
CA SER A 279 4.49 -1.97 -25.13
C SER A 279 4.64 -3.34 -24.44
N PRO A 280 4.81 -4.44 -25.20
CA PRO A 280 5.04 -5.76 -24.63
C PRO A 280 6.28 -5.79 -23.72
N SER A 281 6.29 -6.74 -22.78
CA SER A 281 7.41 -7.00 -21.86
C SER A 281 7.74 -5.86 -20.89
N LEU A 282 6.75 -5.01 -20.57
CA LEU A 282 6.88 -3.91 -19.61
C LEU A 282 6.21 -4.18 -18.25
N VAL A 283 5.66 -5.38 -18.05
CA VAL A 283 5.09 -5.82 -16.76
C VAL A 283 6.21 -6.08 -15.76
N ALA A 284 6.05 -5.59 -14.53
CA ALA A 284 6.88 -5.83 -13.36
C ALA A 284 6.21 -6.82 -12.39
N ASN A 285 6.92 -7.16 -11.29
CA ASN A 285 6.41 -8.03 -10.22
C ASN A 285 5.82 -9.35 -10.74
N VAL A 286 6.56 -10.06 -11.59
CA VAL A 286 6.09 -11.29 -12.27
C VAL A 286 6.47 -12.57 -11.54
N ALA A 287 6.90 -12.47 -10.27
CA ALA A 287 7.29 -13.63 -9.49
C ALA A 287 6.11 -14.60 -9.33
N PRO A 288 6.27 -15.90 -9.66
CA PRO A 288 5.16 -16.87 -9.70
C PRO A 288 4.42 -17.08 -8.38
N TRP A 289 5.02 -16.72 -7.25
CA TRP A 289 4.47 -16.84 -5.90
C TRP A 289 3.75 -15.58 -5.42
N SER A 290 3.62 -14.57 -6.28
CA SER A 290 2.92 -13.31 -5.99
C SER A 290 1.82 -13.05 -7.01
N LEU A 291 0.84 -12.23 -6.63
CA LEU A 291 -0.24 -11.82 -7.52
C LEU A 291 0.14 -10.50 -8.19
N SER A 292 0.41 -10.52 -9.49
CA SER A 292 0.62 -9.32 -10.30
C SER A 292 -0.71 -8.82 -10.87
N VAL A 293 -1.04 -7.55 -10.59
CA VAL A 293 -2.36 -6.96 -10.93
C VAL A 293 -2.21 -5.85 -11.97
N ALA A 294 -2.84 -6.03 -13.12
CA ALA A 294 -2.98 -4.99 -14.15
C ALA A 294 -4.12 -4.01 -13.83
N ALA A 295 -4.10 -2.83 -14.46
CA ALA A 295 -5.15 -1.84 -14.33
C ALA A 295 -6.12 -1.85 -15.52
N SER A 296 -7.40 -1.65 -15.26
CA SER A 296 -8.45 -1.45 -16.26
C SER A 296 -9.35 -0.28 -15.89
N SER A 297 -10.09 0.25 -16.86
CA SER A 297 -11.13 1.23 -16.59
C SER A 297 -12.38 0.58 -16.00
N ILE A 298 -13.26 1.43 -15.46
CA ILE A 298 -14.60 1.08 -15.01
C ILE A 298 -15.64 1.83 -15.86
N ASP A 299 -16.91 1.59 -15.58
CA ASP A 299 -18.04 2.21 -16.28
C ASP A 299 -18.23 3.72 -16.02
N ARG A 300 -17.52 4.29 -15.05
CA ARG A 300 -17.60 5.71 -14.69
C ARG A 300 -16.51 6.54 -15.35
N THR A 301 -16.94 7.61 -16.02
CA THR A 301 -16.08 8.66 -16.57
C THR A 301 -16.32 10.00 -15.88
N PHE A 302 -15.37 10.93 -15.98
CA PHE A 302 -15.49 12.30 -15.48
C PHE A 302 -15.31 13.28 -16.64
N PRO A 303 -16.34 13.47 -17.47
CA PRO A 303 -16.22 14.31 -18.63
C PRO A 303 -16.12 15.79 -18.26
N THR A 304 -15.35 16.54 -19.04
CA THR A 304 -15.26 18.00 -18.97
C THR A 304 -15.92 18.60 -20.21
N GLN A 305 -16.94 19.43 -20.01
CA GLN A 305 -17.58 20.15 -21.10
C GLN A 305 -16.77 21.42 -21.44
N LEU A 306 -16.30 21.50 -22.68
CA LEU A 306 -15.64 22.65 -23.27
C LEU A 306 -16.64 23.41 -24.15
N LEU A 307 -16.98 24.64 -23.78
CA LEU A 307 -17.75 25.56 -24.61
C LEU A 307 -16.80 26.39 -25.47
N ILE A 308 -16.89 26.26 -26.80
CA ILE A 308 -16.06 26.99 -27.76
C ILE A 308 -16.78 28.25 -28.23
N ASP A 309 -18.10 28.17 -28.45
CA ASP A 309 -19.00 29.31 -28.62
C ASP A 309 -20.40 29.00 -28.06
N TYR A 310 -21.36 29.92 -28.21
CA TYR A 310 -22.72 29.75 -27.66
C TYR A 310 -23.51 28.56 -28.24
N PHE A 311 -23.07 27.97 -29.36
CA PHE A 311 -23.77 26.88 -30.04
C PHE A 311 -22.94 25.60 -30.15
N PHE A 312 -21.64 25.65 -29.83
CA PHE A 312 -20.73 24.52 -29.96
C PHE A 312 -20.06 24.18 -28.63
N SER A 313 -20.40 22.99 -28.13
CA SER A 313 -19.75 22.39 -26.96
C SER A 313 -19.20 21.01 -27.31
N ILE A 314 -18.01 20.71 -26.79
CA ILE A 314 -17.37 19.40 -26.85
C ILE A 314 -17.33 18.84 -25.43
N THR A 315 -17.72 17.58 -25.27
CA THR A 315 -17.55 16.85 -24.00
C THR A 315 -16.35 15.92 -24.17
N VAL A 316 -15.30 16.14 -23.38
CA VAL A 316 -14.05 15.36 -23.39
C VAL A 316 -13.96 14.49 -22.16
#